data_AF-A0A4Q2XN67-F1
#
_entry.id   AF-A0A4Q2XN67-F1
#
_cell.length_a   1.000
_cell.length_b   1.000
_cell.length_c   1.000
_cell.angle_alpha   90.00
_cell.angle_beta   90.00
_cell.angle_gamma   90.00
#
_symmetry.space_group_name_H-M   'P 1'
#
loop_
_entity.id
_entity.type
_entity.pdbx_description
1 polymer ?
#
loop_
_entity_poly.entity_id
_entity_poly.type
_entity_poly.pdbx_seq_one_letter_code
_entity_poly.pdbx_strand_id
1 'polypeptide(L)'
;MTPRPIHKWKTFWLGLLILAFLTWTWSRSRSQNDYLGVGTIAKTWIHAGSWNGALRMVVLKSTHPTTTTNSFEINSLPMDTVRPWFEAPFKAKRTVRPKLITYELGIAHWLIILLFFLTWSTLLLRRARRLRRLTDPPQQAAPAPPC
;
A
#
# COMPACT_ATOMS: atom_id res chain seq x y z
N MET A 1 -17.99 7.26 -34.86
CA MET A 1 -17.15 6.18 -34.29
C MET A 1 -17.71 5.81 -32.92
N THR A 2 -18.05 4.55 -32.66
CA THR A 2 -18.55 4.13 -31.34
C THR A 2 -17.45 4.19 -30.29
N PRO A 3 -17.70 4.77 -29.09
CA PRO A 3 -16.69 4.89 -28.05
C PRO A 3 -16.20 3.49 -27.62
N ARG A 4 -14.87 3.27 -27.63
CA ARG A 4 -14.29 1.98 -27.21
C ARG A 4 -14.59 1.76 -25.72
N PRO A 5 -15.11 0.59 -25.32
CA PRO A 5 -15.44 0.32 -23.92
C PRO A 5 -14.19 0.28 -23.03
N ILE A 6 -14.35 0.71 -21.77
CA ILE A 6 -13.25 0.94 -20.80
C ILE A 6 -12.42 -0.33 -20.54
N HIS A 7 -13.06 -1.50 -20.53
CA HIS A 7 -12.39 -2.80 -20.35
C HIS A 7 -11.39 -3.12 -21.47
N LYS A 8 -11.40 -2.41 -22.60
CA LYS A 8 -10.40 -2.61 -23.67
C LYS A 8 -9.10 -1.82 -23.44
N TRP A 9 -9.01 -1.03 -22.36
CA TRP A 9 -7.82 -0.22 -22.11
C TRP A 9 -6.77 -0.99 -21.33
N LYS A 10 -5.51 -0.94 -21.78
CA LYS A 10 -4.37 -1.56 -21.07
C LYS A 10 -4.25 -1.08 -19.62
N THR A 11 -4.56 0.19 -19.34
CA THR A 11 -4.53 0.78 -17.99
C THR A 11 -5.59 0.21 -17.05
N PHE A 12 -6.69 -0.30 -17.60
CA PHE A 12 -7.72 -1.00 -16.81
C PHE A 12 -7.16 -2.33 -16.32
N TRP A 13 -6.66 -3.18 -17.23
CA TRP A 13 -6.11 -4.48 -16.87
C TRP A 13 -4.88 -4.40 -15.96
N LEU A 14 -3.98 -3.46 -16.24
CA LEU A 14 -2.81 -3.24 -15.37
C LEU A 14 -3.21 -2.85 -13.95
N GLY A 15 -4.20 -1.95 -13.82
CA GLY A 15 -4.68 -1.55 -12.50
C GLY A 15 -5.40 -2.68 -11.76
N LEU A 16 -6.18 -3.50 -12.48
CA LEU A 16 -6.81 -4.69 -11.92
C LEU A 16 -5.76 -5.69 -11.40
N LEU A 17 -4.69 -5.92 -12.18
CA LEU A 17 -3.59 -6.80 -11.78
C LEU A 17 -2.88 -6.29 -10.52
N ILE A 18 -2.60 -4.98 -10.44
CA ILE A 18 -2.00 -4.37 -9.25
C ILE A 18 -2.94 -4.50 -8.05
N LEU A 19 -4.25 -4.26 -8.23
CA LEU A 19 -5.24 -4.37 -7.16
C LEU A 19 -5.33 -5.81 -6.62
N ALA A 20 -5.34 -6.81 -7.52
CA ALA A 20 -5.32 -8.21 -7.16
C ALA A 20 -4.05 -8.56 -6.37
N PHE A 21 -2.89 -8.10 -6.83
CA PHE A 21 -1.62 -8.31 -6.13
C PHE A 21 -1.62 -7.66 -4.73
N LEU A 22 -2.06 -6.41 -4.59
CA LEU A 22 -2.13 -5.72 -3.30
C LEU A 22 -3.11 -6.40 -2.34
N THR A 23 -4.24 -6.89 -2.85
CA THR A 23 -5.23 -7.62 -2.04
C THR A 23 -4.66 -8.96 -1.57
N TRP A 24 -3.93 -9.66 -2.45
CA TRP A 24 -3.25 -10.91 -2.10
C TRP A 24 -2.17 -10.70 -1.05
N THR A 25 -1.31 -9.68 -1.20
CA THR A 25 -0.27 -9.37 -0.20
C THR A 25 -0.88 -8.97 1.14
N TRP A 26 -1.97 -8.19 1.15
CA TRP A 26 -2.71 -7.89 2.37
C TRP A 26 -3.26 -9.16 3.04
N SER A 27 -3.91 -10.03 2.27
CA SER A 27 -4.42 -11.31 2.79
C SER A 27 -3.29 -12.18 3.38
N ARG A 28 -2.14 -12.25 2.72
CA ARG A 28 -0.98 -13.01 3.20
C ARG A 28 -0.42 -12.44 4.50
N SER A 29 -0.24 -11.11 4.58
CA SER A 29 0.30 -10.39 5.75
C SER A 29 -0.54 -10.49 7.03
N ARG A 30 -1.75 -11.02 6.92
CA ARG A 30 -2.62 -11.35 8.06
C ARG A 30 -2.24 -12.66 8.72
N SER A 31 -1.65 -13.58 7.96
CA SER A 31 -1.29 -14.94 8.39
C SER A 31 0.22 -15.13 8.57
N GLN A 32 1.02 -14.22 8.01
CA GLN A 32 2.48 -14.29 8.02
C GLN A 32 3.08 -12.93 8.41
N ASN A 33 4.14 -12.98 9.21
CA ASN A 33 5.08 -11.90 9.46
C ASN A 33 6.24 -12.05 8.47
N ASP A 34 6.31 -11.20 7.47
CA ASP A 34 7.45 -11.16 6.57
C ASP A 34 8.28 -9.92 6.89
N TYR A 35 9.53 -10.08 7.33
CA TYR A 35 10.38 -8.93 7.64
C TYR A 35 11.84 -9.18 7.29
N LEU A 36 12.53 -8.08 7.01
CA LEU A 36 13.97 -8.01 6.91
C LEU A 36 14.50 -7.11 8.03
N GLY A 37 15.64 -7.48 8.59
CA GLY A 37 16.26 -6.79 9.71
C GLY A 37 17.74 -6.57 9.48
N VAL A 38 18.24 -5.41 9.90
CA VAL A 38 19.68 -5.13 10.00
C VAL A 38 20.01 -4.78 11.45
N GLY A 39 20.91 -5.56 12.04
CA GLY A 39 21.54 -5.28 13.32
C GLY A 39 22.81 -4.47 13.12
N THR A 40 22.94 -3.37 13.84
CA THR A 40 24.12 -2.49 13.81
C THR A 40 24.98 -2.66 15.06
N ILE A 41 26.28 -2.35 14.94
CA ILE A 41 27.22 -2.31 16.07
C ILE A 41 26.73 -1.38 17.20
N ALA A 42 25.89 -0.38 16.89
CA ALA A 42 25.30 0.55 17.86
C ALA A 42 24.10 -0.03 18.65
N LYS A 43 24.00 -1.36 18.81
CA LYS A 43 22.95 -2.05 19.57
C LYS A 43 21.53 -1.72 19.09
N THR A 44 21.42 -1.37 17.81
CA THR A 44 20.17 -0.95 17.18
C THR A 44 19.84 -1.91 16.06
N TRP A 45 18.66 -2.49 16.13
CA TRP A 45 18.04 -3.30 15.10
C TRP A 45 17.00 -2.48 14.37
N ILE A 46 17.04 -2.51 13.04
CA ILE A 46 16.06 -1.85 12.19
C ILE A 46 15.40 -2.93 11.35
N HIS A 47 14.09 -3.11 11.55
CA HIS A 47 13.27 -4.09 10.86
C HIS A 47 12.31 -3.34 9.95
N ALA A 48 12.16 -3.82 8.72
CA ALA A 48 11.12 -3.39 7.81
C ALA A 48 10.38 -4.63 7.31
N GLY A 49 9.06 -4.56 7.23
CA GLY A 49 8.30 -5.73 6.82
C GLY A 49 6.80 -5.52 6.82
N SER A 50 6.12 -6.62 6.56
CA SER A 50 4.68 -6.74 6.49
C SER A 50 4.21 -7.67 7.59
N TRP A 51 3.41 -7.15 8.51
CA TRP A 51 2.78 -7.97 9.53
C TRP A 51 1.53 -7.32 10.11
N ASN A 52 0.59 -8.14 10.56
CA ASN A 52 -0.71 -7.73 11.10
C ASN A 52 -1.53 -6.93 10.09
N GLY A 53 -1.45 -7.26 8.80
CA GLY A 53 -2.14 -6.47 7.78
C GLY A 53 -1.58 -5.05 7.61
N ALA A 54 -0.36 -4.76 8.09
CA ALA A 54 0.28 -3.43 7.99
C ALA A 54 1.74 -3.54 7.52
N LEU A 55 2.17 -2.57 6.71
CA LEU A 55 3.58 -2.35 6.44
C LEU A 55 4.16 -1.59 7.61
N ARG A 56 5.27 -2.08 8.16
CA ARG A 56 5.81 -1.58 9.42
C ARG A 56 7.32 -1.45 9.35
N MET A 57 7.80 -0.44 10.05
CA MET A 57 9.21 -0.23 10.36
C MET A 57 9.35 -0.23 11.86
N VAL A 58 10.28 -1.02 12.38
CA VAL A 58 10.57 -1.09 13.81
C VAL A 58 12.04 -0.86 14.06
N VAL A 59 12.33 0.05 14.97
CA VAL A 59 13.68 0.28 15.50
C VAL A 59 13.72 -0.23 16.92
N LEU A 60 14.56 -1.22 17.18
CA LEU A 60 14.80 -1.76 18.52
C LEU A 60 16.18 -1.31 18.98
N LYS A 61 16.25 -0.66 20.14
CA LYS A 61 17.51 -0.26 20.78
C LYS A 61 17.68 -1.05 22.07
N SER A 62 18.70 -1.91 22.12
CA SER A 62 19.07 -2.64 23.34
C SER A 62 19.85 -1.74 24.28
N THR A 63 19.54 -1.77 25.58
CA THR A 63 20.28 -1.04 26.61
C THR A 63 21.28 -1.91 27.35
N HIS A 64 21.38 -3.21 27.03
CA HIS A 64 22.36 -4.13 27.63
C HIS A 64 23.57 -4.35 26.69
N PRO A 65 24.78 -4.59 27.21
CA PRO A 65 25.88 -5.09 26.39
C PRO A 65 25.57 -6.51 25.87
N THR A 66 25.47 -6.65 24.55
CA THR A 66 25.45 -7.92 23.83
C THR A 66 26.55 -7.87 22.78
N THR A 67 27.11 -9.03 22.42
CA THR A 67 28.19 -9.20 21.44
C THR A 67 27.75 -8.62 20.08
N THR A 68 28.45 -7.58 19.63
CA THR A 68 28.10 -6.75 18.46
C THR A 68 28.81 -7.25 17.21
N THR A 69 28.08 -7.95 16.35
CA THR A 69 28.42 -8.09 14.93
C THR A 69 27.30 -7.50 14.09
N ASN A 70 27.66 -6.89 12.96
CA ASN A 70 26.66 -6.53 11.95
C ASN A 70 25.98 -7.82 11.51
N SER A 71 24.66 -7.81 11.55
CA SER A 71 23.85 -8.97 11.22
C SER A 71 22.71 -8.55 10.31
N PHE A 72 22.35 -9.48 9.44
CA PHE A 72 21.26 -9.33 8.51
C PHE A 72 20.36 -10.55 8.68
N GLU A 73 19.06 -10.32 8.75
CA GLU A 73 18.09 -11.40 8.83
C GLU A 73 16.93 -11.15 7.86
N ILE A 74 16.42 -12.24 7.30
CA ILE A 74 15.17 -12.31 6.58
C ILE A 74 14.37 -13.42 7.23
N ASN A 75 13.19 -13.10 7.71
CA ASN A 75 12.35 -14.07 8.39
C ASN A 75 10.91 -14.00 7.85
N SER A 76 10.30 -15.16 7.77
CA SER A 76 8.87 -15.34 7.53
C SER A 76 8.33 -16.23 8.64
N LEU A 77 7.47 -15.68 9.49
CA LEU A 77 6.93 -16.40 10.65
C LEU A 77 5.40 -16.43 10.59
N PRO A 78 4.75 -17.58 10.85
CA PRO A 78 3.30 -17.63 10.95
C PRO A 78 2.78 -16.73 12.08
N MET A 79 1.54 -16.27 11.97
CA MET A 79 0.85 -15.52 13.02
C MET A 79 -0.09 -16.40 13.82
N ASP A 80 0.15 -16.48 15.13
CA ASP A 80 -0.66 -17.30 16.04
C ASP A 80 -1.89 -16.58 16.59
N THR A 81 -2.08 -15.29 16.29
CA THR A 81 -3.14 -14.47 16.91
C THR A 81 -4.15 -13.94 15.91
N VAL A 82 -5.44 -14.15 16.20
CA VAL A 82 -6.55 -13.55 15.46
C VAL A 82 -6.56 -12.04 15.70
N ARG A 83 -6.43 -11.26 14.62
CA ARG A 83 -6.45 -9.79 14.66
C ARG A 83 -7.65 -9.21 13.92
N PRO A 84 -8.05 -7.96 14.22
CA PRO A 84 -9.08 -7.27 13.44
C PRO A 84 -8.69 -7.21 11.96
N TRP A 85 -9.67 -7.36 11.08
CA TRP A 85 -9.47 -7.28 9.63
C TRP A 85 -8.94 -5.92 9.18
N PHE A 86 -9.39 -4.85 9.84
CA PHE A 86 -8.98 -3.49 9.57
C PHE A 86 -8.16 -2.95 10.74
N GLU A 87 -6.84 -2.96 10.55
CA GLU A 87 -5.91 -2.32 11.47
C GLU A 87 -6.09 -0.79 11.42
N ALA A 88 -5.75 -0.08 12.50
CA ALA A 88 -5.70 1.39 12.48
C ALA A 88 -4.84 1.89 11.28
N PRO A 89 -5.28 2.94 10.56
CA PRO A 89 -4.66 3.39 9.31
C PRO A 89 -3.18 3.73 9.49
N PHE A 90 -2.85 4.35 10.63
CA PHE A 90 -1.51 4.67 11.04
C PHE A 90 -1.27 4.14 12.45
N LYS A 91 -0.06 3.64 12.68
CA LYS A 91 0.42 3.27 14.01
C LYS A 91 1.77 3.90 14.24
N ALA A 92 1.88 4.65 15.33
CA ALA A 92 3.15 5.11 15.86
C ALA A 92 3.17 4.70 17.33
N LYS A 93 4.11 3.84 17.72
CA LYS A 93 4.18 3.34 19.09
C LYS A 93 5.61 3.36 19.59
N ARG A 94 5.80 3.92 20.78
CA ARG A 94 7.03 3.76 21.56
C ARG A 94 6.74 2.79 22.70
N THR A 95 7.52 1.72 22.80
CA THR A 95 7.44 0.77 23.91
C THR A 95 8.77 0.77 24.63
N VAL A 96 8.75 0.98 25.94
CA VAL A 96 9.94 0.87 26.79
C VAL A 96 9.75 -0.36 27.67
N ARG A 97 10.69 -1.31 27.55
CA ARG A 97 10.79 -2.50 28.40
C ARG A 97 12.14 -2.48 29.10
N PRO A 98 12.31 -3.22 30.22
CA PRO A 98 13.63 -3.42 30.78
C PRO A 98 14.57 -3.92 29.68
N LYS A 99 15.68 -3.20 29.45
CA LYS A 99 16.71 -3.52 28.47
C LYS A 99 16.39 -3.26 26.99
N LEU A 100 15.19 -2.77 26.64
CA LEU A 100 14.77 -2.63 25.25
C LEU A 100 13.85 -1.42 25.03
N ILE A 101 14.22 -0.57 24.08
CA ILE A 101 13.34 0.50 23.58
C ILE A 101 12.94 0.16 22.16
N THR A 102 11.64 0.15 21.88
CA THR A 102 11.09 -0.15 20.56
C THR A 102 10.34 1.08 20.04
N TYR A 103 10.68 1.50 18.83
CA TYR A 103 9.95 2.49 18.05
C TYR A 103 9.31 1.77 16.88
N GLU A 104 8.00 1.90 16.73
CA GLU A 104 7.23 1.27 15.66
C GLU A 104 6.49 2.35 14.88
N LEU A 105 6.64 2.31 13.56
CA LEU A 105 5.84 3.06 12.61
C LEU A 105 5.14 2.06 11.68
N GLY A 106 3.85 2.24 11.43
CA GLY A 106 3.08 1.34 10.60
C GLY A 106 2.00 2.05 9.79
N ILE A 107 1.76 1.54 8.58
CA ILE A 107 0.69 1.94 7.68
C ILE A 107 -0.13 0.70 7.35
N ALA A 108 -1.44 0.76 7.52
CA ALA A 108 -2.31 -0.36 7.21
C ALA A 108 -2.34 -0.66 5.69
N HIS A 109 -2.30 -1.93 5.29
CA HIS A 109 -2.34 -2.32 3.87
C HIS A 109 -3.65 -1.90 3.20
N TRP A 110 -4.78 -1.98 3.92
CA TRP A 110 -6.08 -1.58 3.36
C TRP A 110 -6.08 -0.09 2.96
N LEU A 111 -5.33 0.76 3.67
CA LEU A 111 -5.21 2.17 3.32
C LEU A 111 -4.44 2.35 2.01
N ILE A 112 -3.38 1.55 1.81
CA ILE A 112 -2.59 1.55 0.56
C ILE A 112 -3.46 1.09 -0.62
N ILE A 113 -4.25 0.03 -0.44
CA ILE A 113 -5.22 -0.46 -1.43
C ILE A 113 -6.23 0.63 -1.78
N LEU A 114 -6.80 1.30 -0.77
CA LEU A 114 -7.79 2.36 -0.96
C LEU A 114 -7.21 3.55 -1.73
N LEU A 115 -6.01 4.02 -1.36
CA LEU A 115 -5.33 5.12 -2.04
C LEU A 115 -5.04 4.79 -3.51
N PHE A 116 -4.58 3.56 -3.78
CA PHE A 116 -4.35 3.09 -5.14
C PHE A 116 -5.67 3.04 -5.92
N PHE A 117 -6.71 2.45 -5.35
CA PHE A 117 -8.03 2.33 -5.99
C PHE A 117 -8.60 3.71 -6.35
N LEU A 118 -8.60 4.67 -5.42
CA LEU A 118 -9.08 6.04 -5.66
C LEU A 118 -8.29 6.73 -6.80
N THR A 119 -6.97 6.65 -6.77
CA THR A 119 -6.10 7.26 -7.79
C THR A 119 -6.32 6.60 -9.16
N TRP A 120 -6.47 5.29 -9.19
CA TRP A 120 -6.72 4.54 -10.42
C TRP A 120 -8.12 4.81 -10.99
N SER A 121 -9.16 4.83 -10.15
CA SER A 121 -10.54 5.13 -10.58
C SER A 121 -10.66 6.55 -11.12
N THR A 122 -10.04 7.54 -10.48
CA THR A 122 -10.04 8.93 -10.98
C THR A 122 -9.35 9.05 -12.34
N LEU A 123 -8.24 8.33 -12.56
CA LEU A 123 -7.57 8.25 -13.86
C LEU A 123 -8.49 7.65 -14.93
N LEU A 124 -9.17 6.54 -14.63
CA LEU A 124 -10.12 5.90 -15.55
C LEU A 124 -11.29 6.83 -15.89
N LEU A 125 -11.86 7.49 -14.88
CA LEU A 125 -12.96 8.46 -15.06
C LEU A 125 -12.52 9.63 -15.93
N ARG A 126 -11.33 10.21 -15.68
CA ARG A 126 -10.79 11.32 -16.48
C ARG A 126 -10.63 10.92 -17.94
N ARG A 127 -10.11 9.72 -18.20
CA ARG A 127 -9.91 9.20 -19.56
C ARG A 127 -11.24 8.89 -20.25
N ALA A 128 -12.23 8.37 -19.53
CA ALA A 128 -13.58 8.16 -20.06
C ALA A 128 -14.25 9.47 -20.44
N ARG A 129 -14.15 10.50 -19.59
CA ARG A 129 -14.67 11.84 -19.88
C ARG A 129 -14.00 12.45 -21.11
N ARG A 130 -12.68 12.33 -21.26
CA ARG A 130 -11.95 12.82 -22.44
C ARG A 130 -12.41 12.15 -23.73
N LEU A 131 -12.62 10.84 -23.74
CA LEU A 131 -13.08 10.13 -24.93
C LEU A 131 -14.50 10.48 -25.33
N ARG A 132 -15.40 10.70 -24.36
CA ARG A 132 -16.76 11.19 -24.64
C ARG A 132 -16.72 12.56 -25.35
N ARG A 133 -15.95 13.52 -24.83
CA ARG A 133 -15.78 14.85 -25.46
C ARG A 133 -15.23 14.82 -26.89
N LEU A 134 -14.44 13.81 -27.25
CA LEU A 134 -13.91 13.65 -28.61
C LEU A 134 -14.91 12.97 -29.56
N THR A 135 -15.92 12.29 -29.01
CA THR A 135 -16.91 11.55 -29.77
C THR A 135 -18.17 12.39 -30.02
N ASP A 136 -18.47 13.32 -29.12
CA ASP A 136 -19.56 14.28 -29.30
C ASP A 136 -19.19 15.23 -30.46
N PRO A 137 -19.91 15.19 -31.60
CA PRO A 137 -19.67 16.15 -32.68
C PRO A 137 -19.92 17.57 -32.15
N PRO A 138 -19.19 18.60 -32.66
CA PRO A 138 -19.53 19.98 -32.34
C PRO A 138 -21.02 20.16 -32.66
N GLN A 139 -21.80 20.60 -31.66
CA GLN A 139 -23.16 21.06 -31.90
C GLN A 139 -23.05 22.07 -33.04
N GLN A 140 -23.56 21.69 -34.23
CA GLN A 140 -23.64 22.60 -35.35
C GLN A 140 -24.36 23.84 -34.82
N ALA A 141 -23.66 24.96 -34.83
CA ALA A 141 -24.22 26.25 -34.48
C ALA A 141 -25.53 26.39 -35.24
N ALA A 142 -26.64 26.57 -34.50
CA ALA A 142 -27.94 26.76 -35.10
C ALA A 142 -27.83 27.83 -36.20
N PRO A 143 -28.42 27.60 -37.39
CA PRO A 143 -28.36 28.58 -38.46
C PRO A 143 -28.86 29.93 -37.92
N ALA A 144 -28.10 30.99 -38.18
CA ALA A 144 -28.48 32.34 -37.78
C ALA A 144 -29.90 32.65 -38.29
N PRO A 145 -30.74 33.31 -37.47
CA PRO A 145 -32.09 33.65 -37.89
C PRO A 145 -32.06 34.50 -39.16
N PRO A 146 -33.00 34.29 -40.10
CA PRO A 146 -33.10 35.12 -41.29
C PRO A 146 -33.42 36.57 -40.89
N CYS A 147 -32.65 37.51 -41.44
CA CYS A 147 -32.88 38.96 -41.34
C CYS A 147 -34.12 39.38 -42.13
#